data_AF-A0A5C7B3H1-F1
#
_entry.id   AF-A0A5C7B3H1-F1
#
_cell.length_a   1.000
_cell.length_b   1.000
_cell.length_c   1.000
_cell.angle_alpha   90.00
_cell.angle_beta   90.00
_cell.angle_gamma   90.00
#
_symmetry.space_group_name_H-M   'P 1'
#
loop_
_entity.id
_entity.type
_entity.pdbx_description
1 polymer ?
#
loop_
_entity_poly.entity_id
_entity_poly.type
_entity_poly.pdbx_seq_one_letter_code
_entity_poly.pdbx_strand_id
1 'polypeptide(L)'
;MEQPNLSYINTLSGGDKAFETKLIGIIKQEYPEERDVYFKNFKAKNYKLAAENVHKLKHKINILGLNESYKVAEKYEHNLIDNITEGKDDFANILQAITNFLNGL
;
A
#
# COMPACT_ATOMS: atom_id res chain seq x y z
N MET A 1 -2.45 -2.96 -15.26
CA MET A 1 -2.10 -2.50 -13.90
C MET A 1 -0.61 -2.66 -13.70
N GLU A 2 0.00 -1.65 -13.07
CA GLU A 2 1.39 -1.68 -12.59
C GLU A 2 1.60 -2.89 -11.66
N GLN A 3 2.82 -3.44 -11.64
CA GLN A 3 3.15 -4.62 -10.83
C GLN A 3 4.18 -4.25 -9.74
N PRO A 4 4.01 -4.75 -8.51
CA PRO A 4 4.95 -4.47 -7.43
C PRO A 4 6.32 -5.10 -7.75
N ASN A 5 7.39 -4.47 -7.26
CA ASN A 5 8.76 -4.92 -7.45
C ASN A 5 9.67 -4.49 -6.29
N LEU A 6 10.89 -5.02 -6.26
CA LEU A 6 11.89 -4.70 -5.23
C LEU A 6 12.89 -3.63 -5.67
N SER A 7 12.70 -2.96 -6.83
CA SER A 7 13.72 -2.05 -7.38
C SER A 7 14.11 -0.91 -6.44
N TYR A 8 13.12 -0.35 -5.73
CA TYR A 8 13.36 0.69 -4.73
C TYR A 8 14.13 0.14 -3.53
N ILE A 9 13.73 -1.02 -2.99
CA ILE A 9 14.41 -1.70 -1.88
C ILE A 9 15.85 -2.05 -2.25
N ASN A 10 16.08 -2.61 -3.44
CA ASN A 10 17.39 -2.95 -3.96
C ASN A 10 18.29 -1.71 -4.04
N THR A 11 17.75 -0.60 -4.57
CA THR A 11 18.48 0.68 -4.66
C THR A 11 18.80 1.22 -3.26
N LEU A 12 17.83 1.22 -2.35
CA LEU A 12 17.98 1.72 -1.00
C LEU A 12 19.01 0.91 -0.19
N SER A 13 19.07 -0.41 -0.39
CA SER A 13 19.99 -1.29 0.32
C SER A 13 21.46 -1.13 -0.09
N GLY A 14 21.73 -0.59 -1.29
CA GLY A 14 23.09 -0.55 -1.84
C GLY A 14 23.75 -1.93 -1.98
N GLY A 15 22.97 -3.01 -2.06
CA GLY A 15 23.46 -4.39 -2.11
C GLY A 15 23.54 -5.12 -0.76
N ASP A 16 23.16 -4.49 0.35
CA ASP A 16 23.07 -5.13 1.66
C ASP A 16 21.86 -6.10 1.74
N LYS A 17 22.14 -7.39 1.60
CA LYS A 17 21.12 -8.46 1.66
C LYS A 17 20.47 -8.63 3.02
N ALA A 18 21.17 -8.33 4.11
CA ALA A 18 20.58 -8.41 5.45
C ALA A 18 19.55 -7.29 5.63
N PHE A 19 19.86 -6.09 5.12
CA PHE A 19 18.92 -4.97 5.10
C PHE A 19 17.69 -5.26 4.23
N GLU A 20 17.87 -5.76 2.99
CA GLU A 20 16.75 -6.14 2.11
C GLU A 20 15.80 -7.12 2.82
N THR A 21 16.36 -8.19 3.40
CA THR A 21 15.60 -9.24 4.08
C THR A 21 14.82 -8.69 5.28
N LYS A 22 15.47 -7.84 6.09
CA LYS A 22 14.82 -7.22 7.26
C LYS A 22 13.68 -6.31 6.84
N LEU A 23 13.88 -5.48 5.82
CA LEU A 23 12.86 -4.53 5.35
C LEU A 23 11.65 -5.27 4.74
N ILE A 24 11.89 -6.29 3.91
CA ILE A 24 10.82 -7.13 3.36
C ILE A 24 10.06 -7.84 4.48
N GLY A 25 10.75 -8.36 5.50
CA GLY A 25 10.13 -8.97 6.67
C GLY A 25 9.17 -8.03 7.41
N ILE A 26 9.60 -6.78 7.66
CA ILE A 26 8.76 -5.75 8.28
C ILE A 26 7.53 -5.45 7.42
N ILE A 27 7.71 -5.29 6.10
CA ILE A 27 6.58 -5.05 5.19
C ILE A 27 5.58 -6.21 5.23
N LYS A 28 6.06 -7.46 5.17
CA LYS A 28 5.22 -8.66 5.24
C LYS A 28 4.43 -8.76 6.55
N GLN A 29 4.98 -8.28 7.66
CA GLN A 29 4.31 -8.28 8.96
C GLN A 29 3.25 -7.17 9.04
N GLU A 30 3.61 -5.93 8.72
CA GLU A 30 2.74 -4.77 8.95
C GLU A 30 1.65 -4.60 7.89
N TYR A 31 1.96 -4.89 6.61
CA TYR A 31 1.05 -4.62 5.50
C TYR A 31 -0.33 -5.30 5.65
N PRO A 32 -0.43 -6.60 6.00
CA PRO A 32 -1.73 -7.25 6.17
C PRO A 32 -2.58 -6.58 7.25
N GLU A 33 -1.97 -6.20 8.37
CA GLU A 33 -2.68 -5.54 9.48
C GLU A 33 -3.21 -4.16 9.06
N GLU A 34 -2.39 -3.34 8.41
CA GLU A 34 -2.79 -2.02 7.91
C GLU A 34 -3.92 -2.11 6.87
N ARG A 35 -3.82 -3.08 5.95
CA ARG A 35 -4.83 -3.37 4.93
C ARG A 35 -6.16 -3.74 5.57
N ASP A 36 -6.15 -4.61 6.57
CA ASP A 36 -7.36 -5.08 7.24
C ASP A 36 -8.01 -3.97 8.07
N VAL A 37 -7.21 -3.10 8.70
CA VAL A 37 -7.70 -1.89 9.38
C VAL A 37 -8.37 -0.93 8.40
N TYR A 38 -7.80 -0.72 7.20
CA TYR A 38 -8.45 0.05 6.14
C TYR A 38 -9.84 -0.52 5.80
N PHE A 39 -9.94 -1.82 5.51
CA PHE A 39 -11.23 -2.44 5.16
C PHE A 39 -12.25 -2.34 6.29
N LYS A 40 -11.81 -2.49 7.55
CA LYS A 40 -12.65 -2.32 8.73
C LYS A 40 -13.20 -0.89 8.82
N ASN A 41 -12.35 0.13 8.71
CA ASN A 41 -12.77 1.53 8.79
C ASN A 41 -13.67 1.92 7.61
N PHE A 42 -13.34 1.46 6.40
CA PHE A 42 -14.16 1.69 5.22
C PHE A 42 -15.55 1.06 5.36
N LYS A 43 -15.64 -0.19 5.83
CA LYS A 43 -16.93 -0.87 6.07
C LYS A 43 -17.76 -0.19 7.16
N ALA A 44 -17.10 0.38 8.17
CA ALA A 44 -17.73 1.19 9.21
C ALA A 44 -18.12 2.61 8.75
N LYS A 45 -17.84 2.98 7.48
CA LYS A 45 -18.04 4.34 6.93
C LYS A 45 -17.24 5.42 7.67
N ASN A 46 -16.16 5.04 8.35
CA ASN A 46 -15.24 5.97 9.00
C ASN A 46 -14.24 6.50 7.97
N TYR A 47 -14.70 7.27 6.98
CA TYR A 47 -13.90 7.62 5.80
C TYR A 47 -12.64 8.43 6.11
N LYS A 48 -12.67 9.30 7.12
CA LYS A 48 -11.47 10.00 7.59
C LYS A 48 -10.40 9.05 8.13
N LEU A 49 -10.79 8.05 8.92
CA LEU A 49 -9.86 7.01 9.40
C LEU A 49 -9.39 6.11 8.25
N ALA A 50 -10.27 5.81 7.29
CA ALA A 50 -9.89 5.08 6.10
C ALA A 50 -8.86 5.86 5.26
N ALA A 51 -8.99 7.19 5.16
CA ALA A 51 -8.01 8.06 4.50
C ALA A 51 -6.64 8.01 5.19
N GLU A 52 -6.60 8.05 6.53
CA GLU A 52 -5.35 7.84 7.29
C GLU A 52 -4.74 6.46 7.03
N ASN A 53 -5.56 5.43 6.81
CA ASN A 53 -5.06 4.10 6.43
C ASN A 53 -4.50 4.09 5.00
N VAL A 54 -5.18 4.73 4.04
CA VAL A 54 -4.67 4.92 2.67
C VAL A 54 -3.33 5.65 2.70
N HIS A 55 -3.20 6.69 3.54
CA HIS A 55 -1.95 7.42 3.72
C HIS A 55 -0.79 6.52 4.13
N LYS A 56 -1.00 5.64 5.12
CA LYS A 56 0.03 4.69 5.55
C LYS A 56 0.37 3.68 4.45
N LEU A 57 -0.66 3.12 3.82
CA LEU A 57 -0.51 2.14 2.75
C LEU A 57 0.20 2.72 1.51
N LYS A 58 0.04 4.02 1.21
CA LYS A 58 0.71 4.69 0.09
C LYS A 58 2.24 4.62 0.20
N HIS A 59 2.78 4.68 1.42
CA HIS A 59 4.22 4.57 1.62
C HIS A 59 4.74 3.19 1.20
N LYS A 60 3.99 2.11 1.52
CA LYS A 60 4.33 0.75 1.09
C LYS A 60 4.15 0.58 -0.42
N ILE A 61 3.13 1.20 -1.02
CA ILE A 61 2.95 1.26 -2.49
C ILE A 61 4.22 1.84 -3.15
N ASN A 62 4.72 2.98 -2.66
CA ASN A 62 5.94 3.60 -3.17
C ASN A 62 7.19 2.72 -2.96
N ILE A 63 7.36 2.14 -1.77
CA ILE A 63 8.48 1.26 -1.45
C ILE A 63 8.51 0.00 -2.34
N LEU A 64 7.34 -0.47 -2.78
CA LEU A 64 7.20 -1.60 -3.70
C LEU A 64 7.22 -1.18 -5.19
N GLY A 65 7.72 0.02 -5.49
CA GLY A 65 8.00 0.47 -6.85
C GLY A 65 6.75 0.72 -7.71
N LEU A 66 5.62 1.03 -7.08
CA LEU A 66 4.34 1.29 -7.76
C LEU A 66 4.04 2.79 -7.85
N ASN A 67 4.74 3.51 -8.72
CA ASN A 67 4.70 4.97 -8.80
C ASN A 67 3.36 5.51 -9.34
N GLU A 68 2.75 4.83 -10.30
CA GLU A 68 1.45 5.25 -10.83
C GLU A 68 0.33 4.90 -9.85
N SER A 69 0.42 3.74 -9.19
CA SER A 69 -0.50 3.33 -8.14
C SER A 69 -0.45 4.25 -6.92
N TYR A 70 0.73 4.83 -6.64
CA TYR A 70 0.87 5.85 -5.59
C TYR A 70 -0.02 7.07 -5.86
N LYS A 71 -0.02 7.59 -7.10
CA LYS A 71 -0.87 8.73 -7.49
C LYS A 71 -2.36 8.41 -7.37
N VAL A 72 -2.75 7.19 -7.73
CA VAL A 72 -4.12 6.70 -7.57
C VAL A 72 -4.51 6.67 -6.08
N ALA A 73 -3.65 6.14 -5.22
CA ALA A 73 -3.88 6.10 -3.77
C ALA A 73 -3.95 7.51 -3.16
N GLU A 74 -3.11 8.44 -3.60
CA GLU A 74 -3.11 9.84 -3.15
C GLU A 74 -4.42 10.55 -3.55
N LYS A 75 -4.91 10.37 -4.78
CA LYS A 75 -6.23 10.89 -5.18
C LYS A 75 -7.33 10.28 -4.32
N TYR A 76 -7.29 8.97 -4.09
CA TYR A 76 -8.30 8.27 -3.31
C TYR A 76 -8.33 8.70 -1.83
N GLU A 77 -7.17 8.96 -1.24
CA GLU A 77 -7.08 9.54 0.11
C GLU A 77 -7.82 10.88 0.22
N HIS A 78 -7.56 11.80 -0.71
CA HIS A 78 -8.25 13.09 -0.74
C HIS A 78 -9.77 12.92 -0.91
N ASN A 79 -10.19 12.02 -1.81
CA ASN A 79 -11.61 11.70 -1.98
C ASN A 79 -12.25 11.22 -0.66
N LEU A 80 -11.58 10.33 0.08
CA LEU A 80 -12.10 9.83 1.35
C LEU A 80 -12.23 10.91 2.43
N ILE A 81 -11.34 11.91 2.46
CA ILE A 81 -11.44 13.06 3.38
C ILE A 81 -12.74 13.82 3.14
N ASP A 82 -13.17 13.93 1.88
CA ASP A 82 -14.42 14.55 1.45
C ASP A 82 -15.63 13.60 1.48
N ASN A 83 -15.48 12.39 2.03
CA ASN A 83 -16.48 11.30 2.03
C ASN A 83 -16.87 10.80 0.63
N ILE A 84 -16.02 11.01 -0.36
CA ILE A 84 -16.16 10.51 -1.73
C ILE A 84 -15.46 9.15 -1.82
N THR A 85 -16.16 8.13 -2.32
CA THR A 85 -15.61 6.76 -2.42
C THR A 85 -15.11 6.41 -3.83
N GLU A 86 -15.06 7.38 -4.74
CA GLU A 86 -14.46 7.22 -6.07
C GLU A 86 -12.98 6.82 -5.93
N GLY A 87 -12.55 5.77 -6.63
CA GLY A 87 -11.18 5.23 -6.54
C GLY A 87 -11.06 4.01 -5.62
N LYS A 88 -12.13 3.60 -4.93
CA LYS A 88 -12.15 2.42 -4.06
C LYS A 88 -11.71 1.14 -4.78
N ASP A 89 -12.25 0.89 -5.97
CA ASP A 89 -11.98 -0.35 -6.70
C ASP A 89 -10.55 -0.38 -7.25
N ASP A 90 -10.05 0.76 -7.73
CA ASP A 90 -8.64 0.91 -8.14
C ASP A 90 -7.70 0.66 -6.95
N PHE A 91 -8.01 1.25 -5.79
CA PHE A 91 -7.22 1.04 -4.58
C PHE A 91 -7.29 -0.41 -4.10
N ALA A 92 -8.45 -1.05 -4.13
CA ALA A 92 -8.59 -2.46 -3.80
C ALA A 92 -7.76 -3.36 -4.72
N ASN A 93 -7.72 -3.04 -6.02
CA ASN A 93 -6.89 -3.76 -6.98
C ASN A 93 -5.39 -3.59 -6.67
N ILE A 94 -4.95 -2.37 -6.31
CA ILE A 94 -3.56 -2.12 -5.89
C ILE A 94 -3.20 -2.97 -4.66
N LEU A 95 -4.07 -3.00 -3.66
CA LEU A 95 -3.86 -3.84 -2.47
C LEU A 95 -3.81 -5.33 -2.80
N GLN A 96 -4.64 -5.80 -3.73
CA GLN A 96 -4.59 -7.19 -4.17
C GLN A 96 -3.27 -7.51 -4.89
N ALA A 97 -2.77 -6.61 -5.74
CA ALA A 97 -1.49 -6.78 -6.41
C ALA A 97 -0.33 -6.89 -5.41
N ILE A 98 -0.29 -6.03 -4.39
CA ILE A 98 0.71 -6.10 -3.32
C ILE A 98 0.57 -7.40 -2.53
N THR A 99 -0.65 -7.79 -2.16
CA THR A 99 -0.90 -9.05 -1.43
C THR A 99 -0.35 -10.25 -2.20
N ASN A 100 -0.65 -10.33 -3.50
CA ASN A 100 -0.17 -11.43 -4.35
C ASN A 100 1.36 -11.43 -4.46
N PHE A 101 1.97 -10.26 -4.63
CA PHE A 101 3.42 -10.13 -4.72
C PHE A 101 4.11 -10.57 -3.42
N LEU A 102 3.66 -10.05 -2.26
CA LEU A 102 4.24 -10.40 -0.97
C LEU A 102 4.08 -11.90 -0.65
N ASN A 103 2.97 -12.52 -1.03
CA ASN A 103 2.76 -13.96 -0.86
C ASN A 103 3.64 -14.81 -1.79
N GLY A 104 4.11 -14.24 -2.91
CA GLY A 104 5.02 -14.91 -3.85
C GLY A 104 6.50 -14.75 -3.52
N LEU A 105 6.85 -13.87 -2.57
CA LEU A 105 8.19 -13.73 -2.00
C LEU A 105 8.42 -14.73 -0.87
#